data_AF-A0A7W0WUL2-F1
#
_entry.id   AF-A0A7W0WUL2-F1
#
_cell.length_a   1.000
_cell.length_b   1.000
_cell.length_c   1.000
_cell.angle_alpha   90.00
_cell.angle_beta   90.00
_cell.angle_gamma   90.00
#
_symmetry.space_group_name_H-M   'P 1'
#
loop_
_entity.id
_entity.type
_entity.pdbx_description
1 polymer ?
#
loop_
_entity_poly.entity_id
_entity_poly.type
_entity_poly.pdbx_seq_one_letter_code
_entity_poly.pdbx_strand_id
1 'polypeptide(L)'
;MSRWLLVSLVFACGGGNREVSKIKYTHTSCADCEIAPPANTEQFAQPDEERTRPELVPPSPTQVAPEPTCNLVAEALVSLELGNYADPEERAPKIAVEERRCVAMKLSREDRQCVVESYDRTSVAYCVPKLFPKEPQPQPVGAARCDMVAKQMMTRLDAQLRQQRVPDQRVWERQLLAAIDACRADRWNEQMAQCAEYYVPMNAATCADVQPTGMWKRLEARLVKASTE
;
A
#
# COMPACT_ATOMS: atom_id res chain seq x y z
N MET A 1 35.21 46.22 -23.97
CA MET A 1 34.23 46.75 -23.00
C MET A 1 32.84 46.28 -23.42
N SER A 2 32.42 45.09 -22.96
CA SER A 2 31.12 44.51 -23.33
C SER A 2 30.14 44.64 -22.17
N ARG A 3 29.05 45.38 -22.42
CA ARG A 3 27.94 45.60 -21.48
C ARG A 3 27.07 44.35 -21.43
N TRP A 4 26.89 43.80 -20.23
CA TRP A 4 25.89 42.79 -19.94
C TRP A 4 24.56 43.49 -19.57
N LEU A 5 23.51 43.17 -20.32
CA LEU A 5 22.13 43.58 -20.04
C LEU A 5 21.51 42.56 -19.07
N LEU A 6 21.26 42.98 -17.83
CA LEU A 6 20.44 42.29 -16.86
C LEU A 6 18.97 42.55 -17.18
N VAL A 7 18.24 41.51 -17.58
CA VAL A 7 16.77 41.52 -17.70
C VAL A 7 16.20 40.94 -16.41
N SER A 8 15.69 41.81 -15.55
CA SER A 8 14.95 41.41 -14.35
C SER A 8 13.50 41.07 -14.73
N LEU A 9 13.16 39.79 -14.69
CA LEU A 9 11.79 39.30 -14.80
C LEU A 9 11.11 39.40 -13.42
N VAL A 10 10.17 40.35 -13.29
CA VAL A 10 9.28 40.50 -12.14
C VAL A 10 8.14 39.50 -12.31
N PHE A 11 8.16 38.40 -11.54
CA PHE A 11 7.00 37.53 -11.39
C PHE A 11 6.06 38.15 -10.35
N ALA A 12 4.89 38.59 -10.81
CA ALA A 12 3.79 39.03 -9.97
C ALA A 12 3.19 37.82 -9.24
N CYS A 13 3.41 37.72 -7.93
CA CYS A 13 2.67 36.81 -7.06
C CYS A 13 1.23 37.33 -6.87
N GLY A 14 0.31 36.80 -7.67
CA GLY A 14 -1.13 36.89 -7.42
C GLY A 14 -1.52 35.99 -6.24
N GLY A 15 -1.30 36.48 -5.02
CA GLY A 15 -1.75 35.84 -3.78
C GLY A 15 -3.25 36.06 -3.56
N GLY A 16 -4.09 35.32 -4.29
CA GLY A 16 -5.51 35.20 -3.99
C GLY A 16 -5.71 34.28 -2.78
N ASN A 17 -5.80 34.86 -1.58
CA ASN A 17 -6.25 34.18 -0.38
C ASN A 17 -7.69 33.68 -0.58
N ARG A 18 -7.86 32.43 -1.03
CA ARG A 18 -9.13 31.72 -0.90
C ARG A 18 -9.28 31.30 0.55
N GLU A 19 -10.08 32.07 1.29
CA GLU A 19 -10.64 31.61 2.56
C GLU A 19 -11.41 30.31 2.32
N VAL A 20 -10.88 29.21 2.85
CA VAL A 20 -11.60 27.95 2.95
C VAL A 20 -12.67 28.18 4.01
N SER A 21 -13.92 28.25 3.56
CA SER A 21 -15.10 28.39 4.40
C SER A 21 -15.09 27.31 5.48
N LYS A 22 -14.83 27.72 6.72
CA LYS A 22 -15.00 26.89 7.90
C LYS A 22 -16.48 26.50 7.96
N ILE A 23 -16.77 25.24 7.66
CA ILE A 23 -18.06 24.62 7.96
C ILE A 23 -18.18 24.69 9.49
N LYS A 24 -18.92 25.68 9.99
CA LYS A 24 -19.35 25.72 11.39
C LYS A 24 -20.32 24.55 11.55
N TYR A 25 -19.87 23.48 12.18
CA TYR A 25 -20.76 22.51 12.79
C TYR A 25 -21.51 23.23 13.91
N THR A 26 -22.67 23.79 13.58
CA THR A 26 -23.66 24.14 14.60
C THR A 26 -24.15 22.82 15.18
N HIS A 27 -23.62 22.44 16.33
CA HIS A 27 -24.31 21.51 17.21
C HIS A 27 -25.61 22.17 17.64
N THR A 28 -26.67 21.96 16.86
CA THR A 28 -28.03 22.18 17.33
C THR A 28 -28.27 21.14 18.41
N SER A 29 -28.04 21.52 19.67
CA SER A 29 -28.47 20.72 20.81
C SER A 29 -29.99 20.66 20.76
N CYS A 30 -30.55 19.54 20.32
CA CYS A 30 -31.97 19.26 20.52
C CYS A 30 -32.20 19.14 22.03
N ALA A 31 -32.78 20.17 22.63
CA ALA A 31 -33.16 20.17 24.05
C ALA A 31 -34.36 19.25 24.35
N ASP A 32 -35.06 18.77 23.32
CA ASP A 32 -36.29 17.97 23.45
C ASP A 32 -36.21 16.62 22.71
N CYS A 33 -35.06 15.94 22.77
CA CYS A 33 -34.95 14.52 22.39
C CYS A 33 -35.07 13.61 23.62
N GLU A 34 -36.12 13.79 24.44
CA GLU A 34 -36.53 12.74 25.37
C GLU A 34 -37.25 11.64 24.56
N ILE A 35 -36.46 10.68 24.06
CA ILE A 35 -37.01 9.39 23.64
C ILE A 35 -37.41 8.68 24.93
N ALA A 36 -38.71 8.70 25.24
CA ALA A 36 -39.27 7.92 26.33
C ALA A 36 -38.84 6.45 26.17
N PRO A 37 -38.29 5.80 27.22
CA PRO A 37 -37.94 4.40 27.13
C PRO A 37 -39.21 3.58 26.89
N PRO A 38 -39.25 2.67 25.89
CA PRO A 38 -40.40 1.81 25.69
C PRO A 38 -40.61 0.94 26.93
N ALA A 39 -41.83 0.97 27.47
CA ALA A 39 -42.23 0.29 28.72
C ALA A 39 -42.31 -1.25 28.63
N ASN A 40 -41.68 -1.87 27.63
CA ASN A 40 -41.59 -3.31 27.48
C ASN A 40 -40.19 -3.69 26.99
N THR A 41 -39.32 -4.02 27.93
CA THR A 41 -38.11 -4.81 27.66
C THR A 41 -38.54 -6.24 27.33
N GLU A 42 -38.94 -6.47 26.08
CA GLU A 42 -38.77 -7.80 25.50
C GLU A 42 -37.25 -8.01 25.36
N GLN A 43 -36.67 -8.70 26.35
CA GLN A 43 -35.32 -9.19 26.26
C GLN A 43 -35.28 -10.21 25.12
N PHE A 44 -34.74 -9.81 23.98
CA PHE A 44 -34.30 -10.77 22.97
C PHE A 44 -33.26 -11.68 23.64
N ALA A 45 -33.57 -12.98 23.75
CA ALA A 45 -32.60 -13.98 24.16
C ALA A 45 -31.39 -13.88 23.22
N GLN A 46 -30.17 -13.91 23.78
CA GLN A 46 -28.97 -13.87 22.96
C GLN A 46 -28.94 -15.10 22.04
N PRO A 47 -28.60 -14.99 20.74
CA PRO A 47 -28.75 -16.07 19.77
C PRO A 47 -27.80 -17.27 19.96
N ASP A 48 -27.12 -17.41 21.09
CA ASP A 48 -25.93 -18.24 21.21
C ASP A 48 -26.00 -19.35 22.27
N GLU A 49 -27.12 -19.57 22.97
CA GLU A 49 -27.22 -20.68 23.94
C GLU A 49 -27.41 -22.07 23.30
N GLU A 50 -27.74 -22.16 22.00
CA GLU A 50 -27.93 -23.45 21.31
C GLU A 50 -26.79 -23.87 20.37
N ARG A 51 -25.71 -23.09 20.25
CA ARG A 51 -24.51 -23.56 19.54
C ARG A 51 -23.66 -24.42 20.47
N THR A 52 -23.98 -25.71 20.52
CA THR A 52 -23.04 -26.73 21.01
C THR A 52 -21.70 -26.50 20.32
N ARG A 53 -20.66 -26.20 21.10
CA ARG A 53 -19.28 -26.05 20.61
C ARG A 53 -18.94 -27.32 19.82
N PRO A 54 -18.60 -27.24 18.52
CA PRO A 54 -18.16 -28.40 17.79
C PRO A 54 -16.99 -29.04 18.53
N GLU A 55 -17.12 -30.32 18.82
CA GLU A 55 -16.08 -31.12 19.45
C GLU A 55 -14.79 -30.96 18.65
N LEU A 56 -13.71 -30.55 19.31
CA LEU A 56 -12.41 -30.33 18.71
C LEU A 56 -11.87 -31.68 18.22
N VAL A 57 -12.18 -32.03 16.97
CA VAL A 57 -11.52 -33.13 16.27
C VAL A 57 -10.05 -32.72 16.10
N PRO A 58 -9.08 -33.48 16.64
CA PRO A 58 -7.67 -33.18 16.42
C PRO A 58 -7.37 -33.24 14.91
N PRO A 59 -6.63 -32.26 14.35
CA PRO A 59 -6.38 -32.22 12.92
C PRO A 59 -5.61 -33.47 12.50
N SER A 60 -6.22 -34.26 11.59
CA SER A 60 -5.51 -35.32 10.89
C SER A 60 -4.33 -34.72 10.13
N PRO A 61 -3.13 -35.31 10.20
CA PRO A 61 -2.02 -34.83 9.40
C PRO A 61 -2.30 -35.23 7.95
N THR A 62 -2.24 -34.24 7.04
CA THR A 62 -2.37 -34.39 5.58
C THR A 62 -3.78 -34.22 5.00
N GLN A 63 -4.42 -33.07 5.27
CA GLN A 63 -5.27 -32.41 4.27
C GLN A 63 -4.86 -30.94 4.22
N VAL A 64 -3.97 -30.59 3.29
CA VAL A 64 -3.74 -29.19 2.92
C VAL A 64 -5.04 -28.73 2.28
N ALA A 65 -5.90 -28.06 3.04
CA ALA A 65 -7.01 -27.31 2.47
C ALA A 65 -6.43 -26.43 1.35
N PRO A 66 -7.03 -26.38 0.15
CA PRO A 66 -6.56 -25.46 -0.87
C PRO A 66 -6.58 -24.07 -0.23
N GLU A 67 -5.43 -23.41 -0.14
CA GLU A 67 -5.37 -22.10 0.49
C GLU A 67 -6.42 -21.21 -0.20
N PRO A 68 -7.41 -20.65 0.53
CA PRO A 68 -8.50 -19.86 -0.03
C PRO A 68 -8.04 -18.52 -0.64
N THR A 69 -6.74 -18.35 -0.87
CA THR A 69 -6.10 -17.14 -1.36
C THR A 69 -6.32 -16.93 -2.85
N CYS A 70 -6.44 -17.98 -3.68
CA CYS A 70 -6.73 -17.79 -5.10
C CYS A 70 -8.16 -17.33 -5.36
N ASN A 71 -9.11 -17.68 -4.49
CA ASN A 71 -10.46 -17.15 -4.54
C ASN A 71 -10.47 -15.64 -4.23
N LEU A 72 -9.76 -15.19 -3.19
CA LEU A 72 -9.59 -13.76 -2.89
C LEU A 72 -8.91 -12.99 -4.04
N VAL A 73 -7.89 -13.58 -4.67
CA VAL A 73 -7.26 -13.00 -5.86
C VAL A 73 -8.27 -12.86 -6.99
N ALA A 74 -9.08 -13.89 -7.24
CA ALA A 74 -10.11 -13.85 -8.27
C ALA A 74 -11.17 -12.78 -7.99
N GLU A 75 -11.64 -12.68 -6.74
CA GLU A 75 -12.58 -11.63 -6.31
C GLU A 75 -11.99 -10.23 -6.48
N ALA A 76 -10.72 -10.02 -6.13
CA ALA A 76 -10.03 -8.76 -6.33
C ALA A 76 -9.93 -8.41 -7.83
N LEU A 77 -9.45 -9.35 -8.65
CA LEU A 77 -9.31 -9.16 -10.10
C LEU A 77 -10.66 -8.84 -10.78
N VAL A 78 -11.72 -9.56 -10.40
CA VAL A 78 -13.06 -9.34 -10.96
C VAL A 78 -13.65 -8.01 -10.46
N SER A 79 -13.41 -7.64 -9.20
CA SER A 79 -13.80 -6.32 -8.68
C SER A 79 -13.13 -5.18 -9.44
N LEU A 80 -11.87 -5.35 -9.86
CA LEU A 80 -11.16 -4.38 -10.68
C LEU A 80 -11.64 -4.34 -12.14
N GLU A 81 -12.20 -5.44 -12.66
CA GLU A 81 -12.69 -5.53 -14.03
C GLU A 81 -14.14 -5.02 -14.16
N LEU A 82 -15.04 -5.50 -13.31
CA LEU A 82 -16.47 -5.22 -13.38
C LEU A 82 -16.93 -4.10 -12.44
N GLY A 83 -16.08 -3.70 -11.49
CA GLY A 83 -16.45 -2.82 -10.39
C GLY A 83 -17.09 -3.57 -9.23
N ASN A 84 -17.11 -2.91 -8.06
CA ASN A 84 -17.58 -3.51 -6.81
C ASN A 84 -19.09 -3.82 -6.78
N TYR A 85 -19.88 -3.16 -7.64
CA TYR A 85 -21.34 -3.22 -7.67
C TYR A 85 -21.91 -4.10 -8.79
N ALA A 86 -21.06 -4.88 -9.50
CA ALA A 86 -21.54 -5.83 -10.49
C ALA A 86 -22.40 -6.93 -9.84
N ASP A 87 -23.43 -7.39 -10.56
CA ASP A 87 -24.37 -8.36 -10.05
C ASP A 87 -23.69 -9.72 -9.74
N PRO A 88 -24.11 -10.45 -8.70
CA PRO A 88 -23.48 -11.73 -8.33
C PRO A 88 -23.46 -12.76 -9.48
N GLU A 89 -24.51 -12.75 -10.30
CA GLU A 89 -24.67 -13.65 -11.45
C GLU A 89 -23.65 -13.37 -12.57
N GLU A 90 -23.24 -12.11 -12.72
CA GLU A 90 -22.18 -11.71 -13.66
C GLU A 90 -20.78 -12.00 -13.08
N ARG A 91 -20.62 -11.82 -11.77
CA ARG A 91 -19.33 -11.99 -11.06
C ARG A 91 -18.93 -13.46 -10.95
N ALA A 92 -19.84 -14.33 -10.54
CA ALA A 92 -19.56 -15.75 -10.26
C ALA A 92 -18.80 -16.48 -11.38
N PRO A 93 -19.21 -16.42 -12.67
CA PRO A 93 -18.46 -17.09 -13.74
C PRO A 93 -17.06 -16.51 -13.94
N LYS A 94 -16.86 -15.21 -13.76
CA LYS A 94 -15.53 -14.58 -13.88
C LYS A 94 -14.62 -14.94 -12.72
N ILE A 95 -15.14 -14.97 -11.49
CA ILE A 95 -14.39 -15.39 -10.30
C ILE A 95 -13.87 -16.81 -10.51
N ALA A 96 -14.73 -17.73 -10.98
CA ALA A 96 -14.31 -19.10 -11.25
C ALA A 96 -13.24 -19.21 -12.36
N VAL A 97 -13.19 -18.27 -13.32
CA VAL A 97 -12.15 -18.23 -14.36
C VAL A 97 -10.82 -17.71 -13.78
N GLU A 98 -10.85 -16.58 -13.08
CA GLU A 98 -9.64 -15.99 -12.50
C GLU A 98 -9.04 -16.84 -11.37
N GLU A 99 -9.88 -17.57 -10.61
CA GLU A 99 -9.40 -18.51 -9.59
C GLU A 99 -8.61 -19.65 -10.24
N ARG A 100 -9.14 -20.25 -11.31
CA ARG A 100 -8.44 -21.28 -12.10
C ARG A 100 -7.14 -20.75 -12.68
N ARG A 101 -7.14 -19.49 -13.14
CA ARG A 101 -5.94 -18.83 -13.66
C ARG A 101 -4.88 -18.63 -12.58
N CYS A 102 -5.26 -18.17 -11.39
CA CYS A 102 -4.37 -18.04 -10.23
C CYS A 102 -3.70 -19.37 -9.88
N VAL A 103 -4.49 -20.45 -9.81
CA VAL A 103 -3.98 -21.81 -9.52
C VAL A 103 -3.02 -22.28 -10.60
N ALA A 104 -3.37 -22.12 -11.88
CA ALA A 104 -2.53 -22.52 -13.00
C ALA A 104 -1.17 -21.80 -13.02
N MET A 105 -1.14 -20.54 -12.59
CA MET A 105 0.08 -19.73 -12.53
C MET A 105 0.96 -20.04 -11.33
N LYS A 106 0.46 -20.79 -10.33
CA LYS A 106 1.17 -21.12 -9.09
C LYS A 106 1.75 -19.87 -8.40
N LEU A 107 0.92 -18.84 -8.27
CA LEU A 107 1.32 -17.60 -7.60
C LEU A 107 1.80 -17.89 -6.17
N SER A 108 2.90 -17.26 -5.78
CA SER A 108 3.40 -17.36 -4.42
C SER A 108 2.40 -16.74 -3.43
N ARG A 109 2.56 -17.00 -2.12
CA ARG A 109 1.74 -16.34 -1.10
C ARG A 109 1.91 -14.82 -1.13
N GLU A 110 3.14 -14.35 -1.36
CA GLU A 110 3.47 -12.93 -1.46
C GLU A 110 2.83 -12.27 -2.68
N ASP A 111 2.87 -12.94 -3.83
CA ASP A 111 2.21 -12.47 -5.06
C ASP A 111 0.70 -12.33 -4.83
N ARG A 112 0.05 -13.37 -4.28
CA ARG A 112 -1.40 -13.37 -4.03
C ARG A 112 -1.80 -12.25 -3.07
N GLN A 113 -1.03 -12.04 -2.00
CA GLN A 113 -1.26 -10.94 -1.07
C GLN A 113 -1.10 -9.57 -1.77
N CYS A 114 -0.07 -9.40 -2.59
CA CYS A 114 0.16 -8.17 -3.34
C CYS A 114 -1.01 -7.85 -4.29
N VAL A 115 -1.59 -8.85 -4.96
CA VAL A 115 -2.78 -8.67 -5.80
C VAL A 115 -3.99 -8.22 -4.99
N VAL A 116 -4.28 -8.86 -3.84
CA VAL A 116 -5.43 -8.52 -2.99
C VAL A 116 -5.31 -7.10 -2.39
N GLU A 117 -4.09 -6.64 -2.11
CA GLU A 117 -3.82 -5.29 -1.60
C GLU A 117 -3.79 -4.20 -2.68
N SER A 118 -3.88 -4.57 -3.95
CA SER A 118 -3.83 -3.63 -5.07
C SER A 118 -5.21 -3.03 -5.36
N TYR A 119 -5.24 -1.73 -5.63
CA TYR A 119 -6.49 -0.98 -5.86
C TYR A 119 -6.81 -0.74 -7.34
N ASP A 120 -5.88 -1.07 -8.23
CA ASP A 120 -5.99 -0.83 -9.66
C ASP A 120 -5.18 -1.87 -10.46
N ARG A 121 -5.49 -2.01 -11.75
CA ARG A 121 -4.84 -2.99 -12.63
C ARG A 121 -3.34 -2.77 -12.76
N THR A 122 -2.86 -1.52 -12.76
CA THR A 122 -1.42 -1.20 -12.86
C THR A 122 -0.67 -1.71 -11.64
N SER A 123 -1.25 -1.53 -10.45
CA SER A 123 -0.71 -2.06 -9.18
C SER A 123 -0.64 -3.59 -9.19
N VAL A 124 -1.68 -4.27 -9.68
CA VAL A 124 -1.67 -5.74 -9.83
C VAL A 124 -0.64 -6.18 -10.88
N ALA A 125 -0.54 -5.45 -11.98
CA ALA A 125 0.42 -5.69 -13.04
C ALA A 125 1.86 -5.65 -12.50
N TYR A 126 2.10 -4.79 -11.52
CA TYR A 126 3.36 -4.70 -10.78
C TYR A 126 3.65 -5.96 -9.96
N CYS A 127 2.64 -6.45 -9.23
CA CYS A 127 2.74 -7.67 -8.42
C CYS A 127 3.00 -8.90 -9.29
N VAL A 128 2.21 -9.06 -10.35
CA VAL A 128 2.22 -10.26 -11.20
C VAL A 128 2.16 -9.86 -12.67
N PRO A 129 3.29 -9.46 -13.29
CA PRO A 129 3.27 -8.95 -14.67
C PRO A 129 2.72 -9.93 -15.70
N LYS A 130 2.86 -11.23 -15.43
CA LYS A 130 2.31 -12.30 -16.28
C LYS A 130 0.77 -12.28 -16.36
N LEU A 131 0.07 -11.69 -15.39
CA LEU A 131 -1.38 -11.50 -15.46
C LEU A 131 -1.77 -10.38 -16.42
N PHE A 132 -0.88 -9.42 -16.68
CA PHE A 132 -1.15 -8.19 -17.41
C PHE A 132 -0.05 -7.87 -18.43
N PRO A 133 0.13 -8.71 -19.48
CA PRO A 133 1.22 -8.54 -20.44
C PRO A 133 1.05 -7.32 -21.37
N LYS A 134 -0.16 -6.75 -21.44
CA LYS A 134 -0.50 -5.59 -22.27
C LYS A 134 -0.48 -4.26 -21.52
N GLU A 135 -0.49 -4.29 -20.18
CA GLU A 135 -0.44 -3.07 -19.39
C GLU A 135 0.98 -2.48 -19.49
N PRO A 136 1.14 -1.15 -19.57
CA PRO A 136 2.44 -0.51 -19.51
C PRO A 136 3.08 -0.80 -18.15
N GLN A 137 3.93 -1.82 -18.12
CA GLN A 137 4.69 -2.17 -16.94
C GLN A 137 5.76 -1.11 -16.74
N PRO A 138 5.79 -0.42 -15.59
CA PRO A 138 6.96 0.37 -15.24
C PRO A 138 8.15 -0.60 -15.23
N GLN A 139 9.16 -0.32 -16.05
CA GLN A 139 10.28 -1.24 -16.14
C GLN A 139 10.98 -1.25 -14.78
N PRO A 140 11.07 -2.42 -14.13
CA PRO A 140 11.74 -2.50 -12.86
C PRO A 140 13.22 -2.22 -13.06
N VAL A 141 13.80 -1.49 -12.13
CA VAL A 141 15.23 -1.24 -12.13
C VAL A 141 15.96 -2.56 -11.91
N GLY A 142 17.03 -2.79 -12.68
CA GLY A 142 17.87 -3.97 -12.51
C GLY A 142 18.63 -3.93 -11.18
N ALA A 143 19.15 -5.08 -10.74
CA ALA A 143 19.92 -5.19 -9.49
C ALA A 143 21.07 -4.16 -9.40
N ALA A 144 21.78 -3.93 -10.51
CA ALA A 144 22.85 -2.94 -10.58
C ALA A 144 22.37 -1.50 -10.28
N ARG A 145 21.14 -1.14 -10.66
CA ARG A 145 20.57 0.18 -10.35
C ARG A 145 20.16 0.27 -8.88
N CYS A 146 19.59 -0.79 -8.28
CA CYS A 146 19.40 -0.86 -6.84
C CYS A 146 20.73 -0.70 -6.07
N ASP A 147 21.83 -1.28 -6.57
CA ASP A 147 23.16 -1.14 -5.95
C ASP A 147 23.72 0.28 -6.06
N MET A 148 23.42 0.98 -7.16
CA MET A 148 23.78 2.40 -7.30
C MET A 148 22.98 3.27 -6.34
N VAL A 149 21.66 3.05 -6.25
CA VAL A 149 20.77 3.73 -5.29
C VAL A 149 21.28 3.53 -3.87
N ALA A 150 21.59 2.29 -3.50
CA ALA A 150 22.18 1.93 -2.21
C ALA A 150 23.42 2.76 -1.88
N LYS A 151 24.40 2.77 -2.80
CA LYS A 151 25.66 3.52 -2.62
C LYS A 151 25.43 5.02 -2.49
N GLN A 152 24.51 5.59 -3.28
CA GLN A 152 24.17 7.01 -3.20
C GLN A 152 23.51 7.35 -1.87
N MET A 153 22.57 6.54 -1.41
CA MET A 153 21.90 6.72 -0.13
C MET A 153 22.89 6.63 1.04
N MET A 154 23.79 5.63 1.04
CA MET A 154 24.87 5.52 2.04
C MET A 154 25.76 6.76 2.06
N THR A 155 26.17 7.23 0.88
CA THR A 155 27.03 8.43 0.75
C THR A 155 26.34 9.68 1.31
N ARG A 156 25.04 9.86 1.06
CA ARG A 156 24.27 10.99 1.57
C ARG A 156 24.06 10.89 3.08
N LEU A 157 23.75 9.70 3.58
CA LEU A 157 23.63 9.44 5.01
C LEU A 157 24.94 9.76 5.74
N ASP A 158 26.08 9.27 5.22
CA ASP A 158 27.40 9.57 5.77
C ASP A 158 27.70 11.08 5.81
N ALA A 159 27.34 11.80 4.74
CA ALA A 159 27.49 13.25 4.69
C ALA A 159 26.64 13.95 5.76
N GLN A 160 25.39 13.50 5.97
CA GLN A 160 24.51 14.01 7.02
C GLN A 160 25.03 13.68 8.42
N LEU A 161 25.50 12.45 8.67
CA LEU A 161 26.07 12.02 9.95
C LEU A 161 27.32 12.83 10.33
N ARG A 162 28.12 13.26 9.35
CA ARG A 162 29.27 14.14 9.59
C ARG A 162 28.85 15.56 9.96
N GLN A 163 27.72 16.05 9.44
CA GLN A 163 27.22 17.40 9.68
C GLN A 163 26.35 17.50 10.94
N GLN A 164 25.59 16.45 11.24
CA GLN A 164 24.63 16.38 12.32
C GLN A 164 24.98 15.18 13.18
N ARG A 165 25.16 15.37 14.49
CA ARG A 165 25.31 14.26 15.46
C ARG A 165 23.99 13.51 15.57
N VAL A 166 23.65 12.71 14.56
CA VAL A 166 22.41 11.93 14.55
C VAL A 166 22.51 10.89 15.68
N PRO A 167 21.53 10.85 16.61
CA PRO A 167 21.66 10.08 17.83
C PRO A 167 21.59 8.56 17.64
N ASP A 168 21.17 8.06 16.47
CA ASP A 168 21.03 6.62 16.24
C ASP A 168 21.45 6.17 14.83
N GLN A 169 22.77 6.16 14.59
CA GLN A 169 23.36 5.71 13.32
C GLN A 169 22.96 4.27 12.96
N ARG A 170 22.84 3.38 13.94
CA ARG A 170 22.59 1.95 13.70
C ARG A 170 21.18 1.71 13.18
N VAL A 171 20.18 2.40 13.72
CA VAL A 171 18.81 2.35 13.19
C VAL A 171 18.78 2.76 11.71
N TRP A 172 19.47 3.84 11.35
CA TRP A 172 19.51 4.30 9.97
C TRP A 172 20.21 3.34 9.02
N GLU A 173 21.32 2.72 9.44
CA GLU A 173 22.00 1.69 8.66
C GLU A 173 21.08 0.49 8.39
N ARG A 174 20.34 0.02 9.40
CA ARG A 174 19.38 -1.08 9.23
C ARG A 174 18.23 -0.71 8.30
N GLN A 175 17.65 0.48 8.48
CA GLN A 175 16.58 0.97 7.62
C GLN A 175 17.05 1.11 6.16
N LEU A 176 18.28 1.57 5.95
CA LEU A 176 18.86 1.67 4.62
C LEU A 176 19.04 0.29 3.97
N LEU A 177 19.56 -0.70 4.70
CA LEU A 177 19.65 -2.08 4.21
C LEU A 177 18.26 -2.64 3.86
N ALA A 178 17.26 -2.41 4.71
CA ALA A 178 15.88 -2.82 4.45
C ALA A 178 15.28 -2.15 3.20
N ALA A 179 15.62 -0.88 2.92
CA ALA A 179 15.24 -0.18 1.71
C ALA A 179 15.88 -0.79 0.46
N ILE A 180 17.15 -1.18 0.54
CA ILE A 180 17.90 -1.80 -0.57
C ILE A 180 17.32 -3.19 -0.90
N ASP A 181 17.02 -3.97 0.13
CA ASP A 181 16.36 -5.27 -0.04
C ASP A 181 14.96 -5.10 -0.67
N ALA A 182 14.21 -4.08 -0.25
CA ALA A 182 12.93 -3.72 -0.86
C ALA A 182 13.07 -3.34 -2.35
N CYS A 183 14.13 -2.63 -2.74
CA CYS A 183 14.35 -2.28 -4.14
C CYS A 183 14.36 -3.51 -5.05
N ARG A 184 15.05 -4.57 -4.63
CA ARG A 184 15.16 -5.82 -5.36
C ARG A 184 13.89 -6.67 -5.24
N ALA A 185 13.38 -6.84 -4.02
CA ALA A 185 12.24 -7.70 -3.74
C ALA A 185 10.93 -7.16 -4.33
N ASP A 186 10.71 -5.85 -4.23
CA ASP A 186 9.49 -5.20 -4.73
C ASP A 186 9.66 -4.64 -6.15
N ARG A 187 10.84 -4.82 -6.77
CA ARG A 187 11.11 -4.47 -8.18
C ARG A 187 10.80 -3.01 -8.49
N TRP A 188 11.39 -2.08 -7.73
CA TRP A 188 11.16 -0.65 -7.89
C TRP A 188 11.31 -0.20 -9.34
N ASN A 189 10.56 0.81 -9.77
CA ASN A 189 10.79 1.45 -11.06
C ASN A 189 11.80 2.61 -10.90
N GLU A 190 12.16 3.21 -12.02
CA GLU A 190 13.13 4.32 -12.01
C GLU A 190 12.63 5.54 -11.21
N GLN A 191 11.32 5.81 -11.18
CA GLN A 191 10.77 6.94 -10.41
C GLN A 191 10.93 6.73 -8.90
N MET A 192 10.70 5.51 -8.40
CA MET A 192 10.92 5.19 -6.99
C MET A 192 12.40 5.16 -6.63
N ALA A 193 13.24 4.59 -7.50
CA ALA A 193 14.69 4.63 -7.31
C ALA A 193 15.18 6.07 -7.16
N GLN A 194 14.75 6.98 -8.02
CA GLN A 194 15.09 8.40 -7.95
C GLN A 194 14.53 9.09 -6.70
N CYS A 195 13.28 8.78 -6.32
CA CYS A 195 12.68 9.33 -5.11
C CYS A 195 13.45 8.91 -3.85
N ALA A 196 13.78 7.63 -3.73
CA ALA A 196 14.57 7.09 -2.62
C ALA A 196 16.00 7.66 -2.56
N GLU A 197 16.65 7.87 -3.72
CA GLU A 197 17.94 8.57 -3.79
C GLU A 197 17.84 9.99 -3.26
N TYR A 198 16.74 10.69 -3.56
CA TYR A 198 16.55 12.09 -3.19
C TYR A 198 16.30 12.27 -1.69
N TYR A 199 15.39 11.47 -1.13
CA TYR A 199 14.92 11.62 0.25
C TYR A 199 15.64 10.66 1.21
N VAL A 200 16.83 11.04 1.66
CA VAL A 200 17.59 10.32 2.71
C VAL A 200 17.65 11.18 3.98
N PRO A 201 17.28 10.65 5.16
CA PRO A 201 16.73 9.31 5.39
C PRO A 201 15.35 9.11 4.76
N MET A 202 15.08 7.89 4.29
CA MET A 202 13.87 7.59 3.53
C MET A 202 12.68 7.38 4.46
N ASN A 203 11.59 8.09 4.15
CA ASN A 203 10.26 7.81 4.66
C ASN A 203 9.42 7.23 3.51
N ALA A 204 8.82 6.06 3.73
CA ALA A 204 8.02 5.38 2.71
C ALA A 204 6.88 6.26 2.16
N ALA A 205 6.30 7.12 3.01
CA ALA A 205 5.23 8.04 2.62
C ALA A 205 5.70 9.12 1.63
N THR A 206 6.99 9.49 1.64
CA THR A 206 7.53 10.54 0.76
C THR A 206 7.57 10.13 -0.70
N CYS A 207 7.56 8.82 -0.98
CA CYS A 207 7.54 8.26 -2.33
C CYS A 207 6.24 7.49 -2.63
N ALA A 208 5.17 7.74 -1.87
CA ALA A 208 3.92 6.98 -1.99
C ALA A 208 3.16 7.26 -3.29
N ASP A 209 3.37 8.41 -3.93
CA ASP A 209 2.73 8.82 -5.19
C ASP A 209 3.38 8.21 -6.43
N VAL A 210 4.65 7.84 -6.35
CA VAL A 210 5.40 7.23 -7.46
C VAL A 210 5.27 5.70 -7.52
N GLN A 211 4.48 5.09 -6.62
CA GLN A 211 4.34 3.63 -6.47
C GLN A 211 2.91 3.17 -6.14
N PRO A 212 2.58 1.90 -6.44
CA PRO A 212 1.38 1.24 -5.94
C PRO A 212 1.25 1.27 -4.41
N THR A 213 0.02 1.41 -3.91
CA THR A 213 -0.27 1.47 -2.46
C THR A 213 0.29 0.27 -1.69
N GLY A 214 0.13 -0.94 -2.25
CA GLY A 214 0.66 -2.15 -1.62
C GLY A 214 2.18 -2.14 -1.49
N MET A 215 2.89 -1.52 -2.44
CA MET A 215 4.34 -1.49 -2.40
C MET A 215 4.86 -0.55 -1.31
N TRP A 216 4.30 0.66 -1.17
CA TRP A 216 4.77 1.58 -0.13
C TRP A 216 4.46 1.02 1.27
N LYS A 217 3.32 0.33 1.48
CA LYS A 217 2.99 -0.33 2.76
C LYS A 217 4.02 -1.40 3.13
N ARG A 218 4.42 -2.23 2.16
CA ARG A 218 5.48 -3.24 2.38
C ARG A 218 6.82 -2.59 2.72
N LEU A 219 7.15 -1.48 2.06
CA LEU A 219 8.35 -0.73 2.36
C LEU A 219 8.31 -0.15 3.79
N GLU A 220 7.22 0.51 4.16
CA GLU A 220 7.01 1.05 5.51
C GLU A 220 7.17 -0.04 6.57
N ALA A 221 6.52 -1.20 6.38
CA ALA A 221 6.62 -2.32 7.30
C ALA A 221 8.07 -2.80 7.48
N ARG A 222 8.86 -2.86 6.39
CA ARG A 222 10.29 -3.22 6.45
C ARG A 222 11.12 -2.16 7.18
N LEU A 223 10.86 -0.88 6.94
CA LEU A 223 11.57 0.22 7.63
C LEU A 223 11.24 0.28 9.12
N VAL A 224 9.98 0.07 9.49
CA VAL A 224 9.55 0.00 10.88
C VAL A 224 10.21 -1.19 11.58
N LYS A 225 10.15 -2.38 10.97
CA LYS A 225 10.81 -3.58 11.51
C LYS A 225 12.31 -3.35 11.73
N ALA A 226 13.00 -2.79 10.74
CA ALA A 226 14.44 -2.49 10.82
C ALA A 226 14.80 -1.45 11.91
N SER A 227 13.86 -0.59 12.29
CA SER A 227 14.07 0.38 13.38
C SER A 227 13.91 -0.20 14.78
N THR A 228 13.16 -1.29 14.92
CA THR A 228 12.83 -1.91 16.22
C THR A 228 13.71 -3.10 16.59
N GLU A 229 14.32 -3.76 15.59
CA GLU A 229 15.37 -4.78 15.78
C GLU A 229 16.72 -4.12 16.11
#